data_AF-A0A929Q008-F1
#
_entry.id   AF-A0A929Q008-F1
#
_cell.length_a   1.000
_cell.length_b   1.000
_cell.length_c   1.000
_cell.angle_alpha   90.00
_cell.angle_beta   90.00
_cell.angle_gamma   90.00
#
_symmetry.space_group_name_H-M   'P 1'
#
loop_
_entity.id
_entity.type
_entity.pdbx_description
1 polymer ?
#
loop_
_entity_poly.entity_id
_entity_poly.type
_entity_poly.pdbx_seq_one_letter_code
_entity_poly.pdbx_strand_id
1 'polypeptide(L)' 'MEKQKGKIESGERWNLYLEDRILTDERIERGQKIPKDRFHLCIHVWIRNVKRTVFDRAKISQTQKSS' A
#
# COMPACT_ATOMS: atom_id res chain seq x y z
N MET A 1 0.87 -26.74 23.44
CA MET A 1 0.62 -25.29 23.29
C MET A 1 -0.02 -25.08 21.93
N GLU A 2 -1.33 -24.89 21.93
CA GLU A 2 -2.14 -24.79 20.73
C GLU A 2 -1.89 -23.43 20.07
N LYS A 3 -1.31 -23.44 18.85
CA LYS A 3 -1.22 -22.23 18.04
C LYS A 3 -2.65 -21.87 17.61
N GLN A 4 -3.23 -20.83 18.20
CA GLN A 4 -4.48 -20.26 17.71
C GLN A 4 -4.32 -19.95 16.23
N LYS A 5 -5.11 -20.63 15.38
CA LYS A 5 -5.22 -20.33 13.95
C LYS A 5 -5.75 -18.91 13.82
N GLY A 6 -4.84 -17.96 13.54
CA GLY A 6 -5.18 -16.57 13.31
C GLY A 6 -6.23 -16.45 12.21
N LYS A 7 -7.38 -15.89 12.58
CA LYS A 7 -8.41 -15.42 11.66
C LYS A 7 -7.72 -14.57 10.57
N ILE A 8 -7.84 -14.98 9.31
CA ILE A 8 -7.38 -14.16 8.19
C ILE A 8 -8.39 -13.02 8.07
N GLU A 9 -8.08 -11.87 8.68
CA GLU A 9 -8.86 -10.66 8.47
C GLU A 9 -8.60 -10.21 7.04
N SER A 10 -9.69 -10.02 6.27
CA SER A 10 -9.68 -9.82 4.82
C SER A 10 -9.15 -8.45 4.38
N GLY A 11 -8.52 -7.70 5.29
CA GLY A 11 -8.04 -6.34 5.07
C GLY A 11 -6.57 -6.31 4.68
N GLU A 12 -6.19 -5.36 3.83
CA GLU A 12 -4.78 -5.04 3.58
C GLU A 12 -4.16 -4.51 4.89
N ARG A 13 -3.11 -5.18 5.38
CA ARG A 13 -2.41 -4.83 6.63
C ARG A 13 -1.06 -4.19 6.33
N TRP A 14 -0.74 -3.12 7.03
CA TRP A 14 0.53 -2.41 6.92
C TRP A 14 1.31 -2.48 8.23
N ASN A 15 2.61 -2.78 8.15
CA ASN A 15 3.51 -2.60 9.29
C ASN A 15 3.74 -1.12 9.54
N LEU A 16 3.89 -0.76 10.81
CA LEU A 16 4.22 0.60 11.22
C LEU A 16 5.72 0.74 11.51
N TYR A 17 6.20 1.96 11.34
CA TYR A 17 7.59 2.36 11.46
C TYR A 17 7.67 3.66 12.24
N LEU A 18 8.82 3.89 12.85
CA LEU A 18 9.24 5.22 13.31
C LEU A 18 9.71 6.06 12.10
N GLU A 19 9.92 7.36 12.33
CA GLU A 19 10.31 8.33 11.29
C GLU A 19 11.61 7.95 10.55
N ASP A 20 12.55 7.35 11.26
CA ASP A 20 13.83 6.87 10.73
C ASP A 20 13.74 5.51 10.03
N ARG A 21 12.52 4.98 9.83
CA ARG A 21 12.21 3.69 9.22
C ARG A 21 12.62 2.49 10.08
N ILE A 22 12.72 2.67 11.39
CA ILE A 22 12.80 1.54 12.32
C ILE A 22 11.43 0.84 12.35
N LEU A 23 11.42 -0.44 11.99
CA LEU A 23 10.23 -1.30 12.06
C LEU A 23 9.76 -1.43 13.51
N THR A 24 8.46 -1.26 13.74
CA THR A 24 7.83 -1.58 15.01
C THR A 24 7.13 -2.94 14.93
N ASP A 25 6.66 -3.46 16.08
CA ASP A 25 5.82 -4.65 16.13
C ASP A 25 4.32 -4.35 15.91
N GLU A 26 3.99 -3.10 15.55
CA GLU A 26 2.62 -2.64 15.34
C GLU A 26 2.18 -2.80 13.88
N ARG A 27 0.88 -3.05 13.68
CA ARG A 27 0.24 -3.15 12.37
C ARG A 27 -1.08 -2.39 12.35
N ILE A 28 -1.45 -1.90 11.18
CA ILE A 28 -2.73 -1.24 10.94
C ILE A 28 -3.43 -1.84 9.72
N GLU A 29 -4.76 -1.82 9.71
CA GLU A 29 -5.53 -2.14 8.51
C GLU A 29 -5.73 -0.89 7.64
N ARG A 30 -5.62 -1.05 6.32
CA ARG A 30 -5.83 0.02 5.36
C ARG A 30 -7.19 0.69 5.56
N GLY A 31 -7.18 2.01 5.70
CA GLY A 31 -8.37 2.84 5.92
C GLY A 31 -8.57 3.24 7.38
N GLN A 32 -7.89 2.59 8.33
CA GLN A 32 -7.83 3.07 9.71
C GLN A 32 -6.90 4.30 9.82
N LYS A 33 -7.13 5.13 10.85
CA LYS A 33 -6.30 6.29 11.13
C LYS A 33 -4.92 5.84 11.62
N ILE A 34 -3.86 6.30 10.95
CA ILE A 34 -2.48 6.03 11.39
C ILE A 34 -2.26 6.71 12.76
N PRO A 35 -1.70 6.00 13.76
CA PRO A 35 -1.37 6.59 15.05
C PRO A 35 -0.38 7.75 14.92
N LYS A 36 -0.37 8.62 15.92
CA LYS A 36 0.61 9.71 15.99
C LYS A 36 2.03 9.13 16.00
N ASP A 37 2.97 9.77 15.28
CA ASP A 37 4.39 9.41 15.25
C ASP A 37 4.63 7.96 14.77
N ARG A 38 3.74 7.48 13.88
CA ARG A 38 3.84 6.22 13.16
C ARG A 38 3.70 6.45 11.66
N PHE A 39 4.42 5.64 10.91
CA PHE A 39 4.49 5.72 9.45
C PHE A 39 4.31 4.33 8.85
N HIS A 40 3.75 4.21 7.66
CA HIS A 40 3.79 2.97 6.88
C HIS A 40 4.61 3.22 5.61
N LEU A 41 5.26 2.16 5.10
CA LEU A 41 6.03 2.27 3.86
C LEU A 41 5.09 2.41 2.66
N CYS A 42 5.41 3.35 1.78
CA CYS A 42 4.74 3.55 0.50
C CYS A 42 5.76 3.44 -0.63
N ILE A 43 5.38 2.77 -1.73
CA ILE A 43 6.19 2.67 -2.94
C ILE A 43 5.46 3.41 -4.06
N HIS A 44 6.12 4.42 -4.63
CA HIS A 44 5.68 5.07 -5.86
C HIS A 44 6.37 4.44 -7.06
N VAL A 45 5.60 3.78 -7.93
CA VAL A 45 6.12 3.20 -9.18
C VAL A 45 5.73 4.10 -10.35
N TRP A 46 6.72 4.50 -11.16
CA TRP A 46 6.50 5.26 -12.38
C TRP A 46 6.74 4.35 -13.58
N ILE A 47 5.66 3.97 -14.26
CA ILE A 47 5.73 3.12 -15.45
C ILE A 47 5.79 4.04 -16.67
N ARG A 48 6.73 3.77 -17.58
CA ARG A 48 6.86 4.49 -18.84
C ARG A 48 6.77 3.54 -20.03
N ASN A 49 6.15 4.00 -21.12
CA ASN A 49 6.15 3.26 -22.38
C ASN A 49 7.50 3.42 -23.13
N VAL A 50 7.65 2.74 -24.28
CA VAL A 50 8.87 2.82 -25.12
C VAL A 50 9.18 4.24 -25.61
N LYS A 51 8.16 5.10 -25.69
CA LYS A 51 8.28 6.53 -26.03
C LYS A 51 8.62 7.41 -24.82
N ARG A 52 8.94 6.80 -23.66
CA ARG A 52 9.28 7.45 -22.38
C ARG A 52 8.15 8.29 -21.77
N THR A 53 6.92 8.11 -22.21
CA THR A 53 5.75 8.76 -21.60
C THR A 53 5.35 8.01 -20.33
N VAL A 54 5.17 8.73 -19.23
CA VAL A 54 4.68 8.17 -17.95
C VAL A 54 3.20 7.83 -18.08
N PHE A 55 2.81 6.65 -17.62
CA PHE A 55 1.41 6.31 -17.39
C PHE A 55 0.93 7.07 -16.17
N ASP A 56 0.32 8.22 -16.39
CA ASP A 56 -0.41 8.93 -15.35
C ASP A 56 -1.78 8.28 -15.12
N ARG A 57 -2.26 8.35 -13.89
CA ARG A 57 -3.54 7.74 -13.47
C ARG A 57 -4.74 8.34 -14.22
N ALA A 58 -4.59 9.54 -14.78
CA ALA A 58 -5.64 10.24 -15.54
C ALA A 58 -5.82 9.69 -16.97
N LYS A 59 -4.78 9.14 -17.59
CA LYS A 59 -4.84 8.61 -18.96
C LYS A 59 -5.28 7.16 -19.07
N ILE A 60 -5.24 6.40 -17.97
CA ILE A 60 -5.69 5.01 -17.95
C ILE A 60 -7.22 4.91 -18.13
N SER A 61 -7.99 5.93 -17.70
CA SER A 61 -9.46 5.88 -17.75
C SER A 61 -10.08 6.13 -19.13
N GLN A 62 -9.31 6.53 -20.14
CA GLN A 62 -9.85 6.89 -21.46
C GLN A 62 -9.69 5.81 -22.53
N THR A 63 -9.00 4.69 -22.27
CA THR A 63 -8.68 3.69 -23.31
C THR A 63 -9.44 2.37 -23.21
N GLN A 64 -10.44 2.25 -22.30
CA GLN A 64 -11.37 1.10 -22.29
C GLN A 64 -12.78 1.52 -22.75
N LYS A 65 -12.91 1.99 -24.00
CA LYS A 65 -14.18 1.98 -24.75
C LYS A 65 -13.90 1.76 -26.24
N SER A 66 -13.68 0.50 -26.59
CA SER A 66 -13.87 -0.13 -27.92
C SER A 66 -13.42 -1.58 -27.71
N SER A 67 -14.23 -2.62 -27.90
CA SER A 67 -15.22 -2.90 -28.94
C SER A 67 -16.33 -3.80 -28.41
#